data_AF-A0A2J7ZFI3-F1
#
_entry.id   AF-A0A2J7ZFI3-F1
#
_cell.length_a   1.000
_cell.length_b   1.000
_cell.length_c   1.000
_cell.angle_alpha   90.00
_cell.angle_beta   90.00
_cell.angle_gamma   90.00
#
_symmetry.space_group_name_H-M   'P 1'
#
loop_
_entity.id
_entity.type
_entity.pdbx_description
1 polymer ?
#
loop_
_entity_poly.entity_id
_entity_poly.type
_entity_poly.pdbx_seq_one_letter_code
_entity_poly.pdbx_strand_id
1 'polypeptide(L)'
;MANNIGMANVCTVPLSYIFMRGQGVKIFSLVAKQCKLDNFVVPTAARFSADVEDDGYEGAIVLEPQAGIYLEPVSVLDYASLYPSSMISENLSHDSIVMDPQYGSVPGVTYVDIAYDIYEGTGSSKVKVNTRTCRFAQGADGGKAVIPRILQDLIAQRKATRKMADHKRVTFGGGRIVVGPLSGSRITDAATGEVLDVTTADATSIEDAYTDFHKAVLDGLQAAYKVTANSLYGALGARSNPLYLKDLAACTTATGRSLILQAKAFVQKEFGARVIYGDSVAGYTPVLLRRGGTDVVYDTIERMVGTGRWTPCLAEPGREGKDACELRGVEAWTEAGWTPVHRVIRHALAKGKAMVRVMTSMGVVDVTDDHSLLRPDGEP
;
A
#
# COMPACT_ATOMS: atom_id res chain seq x y z
N MET A 1 -13.83 17.70 -6.84
CA MET A 1 -14.03 17.52 -8.31
C MET A 1 -12.72 17.19 -9.04
N ALA A 2 -11.62 17.90 -8.78
CA ALA A 2 -10.31 17.65 -9.41
C ALA A 2 -9.81 16.19 -9.28
N ASN A 3 -9.92 15.58 -8.10
CA ASN A 3 -9.46 14.21 -7.85
C ASN A 3 -10.19 13.17 -8.72
N ASN A 4 -11.47 13.41 -9.01
CA ASN A 4 -12.30 12.50 -9.81
C ASN A 4 -11.97 12.58 -11.30
N ILE A 5 -11.57 13.77 -11.78
CA ILE A 5 -11.07 13.95 -13.14
C ILE A 5 -9.73 13.23 -13.31
N GLY A 6 -8.83 13.34 -12.33
CA GLY A 6 -7.57 12.59 -12.30
C GLY A 6 -7.80 11.09 -12.41
N MET A 7 -8.68 10.54 -11.57
CA MET A 7 -9.04 9.11 -11.62
C MET A 7 -9.66 8.69 -12.96
N ALA A 8 -10.55 9.51 -13.54
CA ALA A 8 -11.15 9.23 -14.84
C ALA A 8 -10.09 9.14 -15.95
N ASN A 9 -9.11 10.04 -15.94
CA ASN A 9 -8.00 10.05 -16.90
C ASN A 9 -7.08 8.83 -16.72
N VAL A 10 -6.72 8.48 -15.48
CA VAL A 10 -5.88 7.32 -15.17
C VAL A 10 -6.54 6.02 -15.64
N CYS A 11 -7.81 5.84 -15.30
CA CYS A 11 -8.53 4.60 -15.62
C CYS A 11 -9.13 4.60 -17.05
N THR A 12 -9.00 5.70 -17.79
CA THR A 12 -9.60 5.89 -19.12
C THR A 12 -11.10 5.54 -19.11
N VAL A 13 -11.88 6.21 -18.28
CA VAL A 13 -13.34 6.03 -18.20
C VAL A 13 -14.05 7.38 -18.25
N PRO A 14 -15.32 7.43 -18.69
CA PRO A 14 -16.12 8.65 -18.57
C PRO A 14 -16.18 9.13 -17.12
N LEU A 15 -16.17 10.45 -16.90
CA LEU A 15 -16.22 11.02 -15.56
C LEU A 15 -17.44 10.52 -14.75
N SER A 16 -18.58 10.30 -15.41
CA SER A 16 -19.78 9.77 -14.78
C SER A 16 -19.58 8.36 -14.18
N TYR A 17 -18.70 7.54 -14.73
CA TYR A 17 -18.39 6.20 -14.21
C TYR A 17 -17.61 6.24 -12.90
N ILE A 18 -16.93 7.36 -12.61
CA ILE A 18 -16.27 7.52 -11.31
C ILE A 18 -17.29 7.53 -10.17
N PHE A 19 -18.47 8.10 -10.41
CA PHE A 19 -19.55 8.23 -9.44
C PHE A 19 -20.53 7.05 -9.47
N MET A 20 -20.88 6.57 -10.67
CA MET A 20 -21.97 5.61 -10.86
C MET A 20 -21.51 4.14 -10.89
N ARG A 21 -20.19 3.87 -10.94
CA ARG A 21 -19.66 2.52 -11.11
C ARG A 21 -18.51 2.24 -10.13
N GLY A 22 -18.40 0.96 -9.72
CA GLY A 22 -17.35 0.49 -8.81
C GLY A 22 -15.96 0.44 -9.44
N GLN A 23 -14.96 0.04 -8.66
CA GLN A 23 -13.55 -0.02 -9.11
C GLN A 23 -13.32 -1.01 -10.25
N GLY A 24 -14.08 -2.11 -10.32
CA GLY A 24 -13.87 -3.17 -11.32
C GLY A 24 -13.90 -2.67 -12.77
N VAL A 25 -14.85 -1.78 -13.12
CA VAL A 25 -14.92 -1.24 -14.50
C VAL A 25 -13.75 -0.31 -14.83
N LYS A 26 -13.24 0.39 -13.82
CA LYS A 26 -12.13 1.35 -13.95
C LYS A 26 -10.84 0.60 -14.27
N ILE A 27 -10.60 -0.47 -13.51
CA ILE A 27 -9.47 -1.38 -13.72
C ILE A 27 -9.58 -2.11 -15.06
N PHE A 28 -10.75 -2.67 -15.36
CA PHE A 28 -10.95 -3.38 -16.63
C PHE A 28 -10.72 -2.45 -17.83
N SER A 29 -11.21 -1.20 -17.79
CA SER A 29 -11.00 -0.23 -18.88
C SER A 29 -9.52 0.04 -19.14
N LEU A 30 -8.74 0.23 -18.07
CA LEU A 30 -7.30 0.44 -18.18
C LEU A 30 -6.58 -0.77 -18.81
N VAL A 31 -6.88 -1.98 -18.33
CA VAL A 31 -6.27 -3.21 -18.85
C VAL A 31 -6.70 -3.46 -20.30
N ALA A 32 -7.99 -3.32 -20.61
CA ALA A 32 -8.53 -3.49 -21.96
C ALA A 32 -7.91 -2.50 -22.96
N LYS A 33 -7.69 -1.25 -22.54
CA LYS A 33 -6.96 -0.26 -23.36
C LYS A 33 -5.55 -0.73 -23.66
N GLN A 34 -4.81 -1.22 -22.66
CA GLN A 34 -3.45 -1.70 -22.85
C GLN A 34 -3.41 -2.95 -23.75
N CYS A 35 -4.30 -3.92 -23.50
CA CYS A 35 -4.45 -5.08 -24.38
C CYS A 35 -4.71 -4.68 -25.83
N LYS A 36 -5.58 -3.68 -26.07
CA LYS A 36 -5.83 -3.16 -27.43
C LYS A 36 -4.57 -2.58 -28.07
N LEU A 37 -3.74 -1.83 -27.33
CA LEU A 37 -2.50 -1.27 -27.84
C LEU A 37 -1.46 -2.35 -28.19
N ASP A 38 -1.46 -3.43 -27.43
CA ASP A 38 -0.56 -4.58 -27.61
C ASP A 38 -1.13 -5.65 -28.57
N ASN A 39 -2.28 -5.40 -29.23
CA ASN A 39 -3.00 -6.35 -30.08
C ASN A 39 -3.42 -7.67 -29.38
N PHE A 40 -3.67 -7.62 -28.07
CA PHE A 40 -4.27 -8.72 -27.31
C PHE A 40 -5.79 -8.68 -27.34
N VAL A 41 -6.40 -9.86 -27.23
CA VAL A 41 -7.84 -10.05 -27.07
C VAL A 41 -8.12 -10.49 -25.64
N VAL A 42 -9.04 -9.79 -24.96
CA VAL A 42 -9.51 -10.20 -23.64
C VAL A 42 -10.68 -11.18 -23.82
N PRO A 43 -10.56 -12.44 -23.36
CA PRO A 43 -11.64 -13.40 -23.51
C PRO A 43 -12.84 -12.99 -22.66
N THR A 44 -14.05 -13.20 -23.18
CA THR A 44 -15.27 -13.08 -22.38
C THR A 44 -15.34 -14.30 -21.47
N ALA A 45 -15.13 -14.10 -20.17
CA ALA A 45 -15.36 -15.17 -19.20
C ALA A 45 -16.80 -15.67 -19.34
N ALA A 46 -16.97 -16.99 -19.50
CA ALA A 46 -18.30 -17.60 -19.44
C ALA A 46 -18.92 -17.21 -18.10
N ARG A 47 -20.14 -16.65 -18.15
CA ARG A 47 -20.88 -16.19 -16.97
C ARG A 47 -20.83 -17.27 -15.89
N PHE A 48 -20.59 -16.83 -14.64
CA PHE A 48 -20.89 -17.54 -13.38
C PHE A 48 -21.53 -18.91 -13.59
N SER A 49 -20.73 -19.97 -13.72
CA SER A 49 -21.22 -21.30 -13.40
C SER A 49 -21.38 -21.32 -11.88
N ALA A 50 -22.60 -21.53 -11.41
CA ALA A 50 -22.92 -21.62 -9.98
C ALA A 50 -22.17 -22.76 -9.28
N ASP A 51 -21.53 -23.64 -10.06
CA ASP A 51 -20.88 -24.87 -9.61
C ASP A 51 -19.37 -24.72 -9.35
N VAL A 52 -18.78 -23.51 -9.41
CA VAL A 52 -17.37 -23.30 -9.01
C VAL A 52 -17.31 -23.10 -7.50
N GLU A 53 -16.89 -24.14 -6.78
CA GLU A 53 -16.73 -24.16 -5.33
C GLU A 53 -16.05 -22.90 -4.80
N ASP A 54 -16.59 -22.35 -3.70
CA ASP A 54 -16.14 -21.12 -3.04
C ASP A 54 -14.90 -21.34 -2.17
N ASP A 55 -13.89 -21.97 -2.75
CA ASP A 55 -12.62 -22.09 -2.06
C ASP A 55 -11.97 -20.72 -2.10
N GLY A 56 -11.80 -20.11 -0.93
CA GLY A 56 -10.96 -18.92 -0.80
C GLY A 56 -9.51 -19.20 -1.19
N TYR A 57 -8.67 -18.19 -1.08
CA TYR A 57 -7.22 -18.35 -1.11
C TYR A 57 -6.61 -17.64 0.10
N GLU A 58 -5.39 -17.99 0.45
CA GLU A 58 -4.70 -17.41 1.59
C GLU A 58 -4.31 -15.94 1.31
N GLY A 59 -4.68 -15.05 2.23
CA GLY A 59 -4.45 -13.60 2.14
C GLY A 59 -3.05 -13.17 2.60
N ALA A 60 -2.96 -11.97 3.18
CA ALA A 60 -1.72 -11.44 3.72
C ALA A 60 -1.23 -12.24 4.93
N ILE A 61 0.07 -12.20 5.22
CA ILE A 61 0.64 -12.72 6.47
C ILE A 61 0.67 -11.62 7.52
N VAL A 62 0.27 -11.96 8.74
CA VAL A 62 0.49 -11.16 9.93
C VAL A 62 1.52 -11.90 10.75
N LEU A 63 2.67 -11.26 11.00
CA LEU A 63 3.69 -11.85 11.86
C LEU A 63 3.18 -11.81 13.30
N GLU A 64 3.45 -12.87 14.07
CA GLU A 64 3.12 -12.87 15.49
C GLU A 64 3.82 -11.69 16.18
N PRO A 65 3.04 -10.76 16.78
CA PRO A 65 3.63 -9.65 17.49
C PRO A 65 4.32 -10.19 18.74
N GLN A 66 5.54 -9.72 19.00
CA GLN A 66 6.14 -9.94 20.30
C GLN A 66 5.50 -8.94 21.26
N ALA A 67 4.47 -9.37 21.97
CA ALA A 67 3.82 -8.54 22.97
C ALA A 67 4.84 -8.15 24.05
N GLY A 68 4.97 -6.85 24.30
CA GLY A 68 5.96 -6.35 25.23
C GLY A 68 6.14 -4.85 25.11
N ILE A 69 6.93 -4.30 26.03
CA ILE A 69 7.21 -2.88 26.09
C ILE A 69 8.66 -2.66 25.74
N TYR A 70 8.87 -1.86 24.70
CA TYR A 70 10.18 -1.65 24.09
C TYR A 70 10.70 -0.28 24.50
N LEU A 71 11.69 -0.28 25.39
CA LEU A 71 12.36 0.93 25.87
C LEU A 71 13.41 1.46 24.87
N GLU A 72 13.84 0.60 23.95
CA GLU A 72 14.78 0.95 22.88
C GLU A 72 14.03 1.47 21.63
N PRO A 73 14.65 2.32 20.80
CA PRO A 73 14.07 2.76 19.53
C PRO A 73 13.72 1.56 18.62
N VAL A 74 12.52 1.59 18.03
CA VAL A 74 12.04 0.57 17.08
C VAL A 74 11.92 1.24 15.73
N SER A 75 12.72 0.78 14.76
CA SER A 75 12.66 1.24 13.37
C SER A 75 11.49 0.58 12.65
N VAL A 76 10.71 1.36 11.92
CA VAL A 76 9.57 0.87 11.12
C VAL A 76 10.00 0.82 9.65
N LEU A 77 9.93 -0.37 9.06
CA LEU A 77 10.21 -0.61 7.64
C LEU A 77 8.93 -1.08 6.97
N ASP A 78 8.56 -0.46 5.84
CA ASP A 78 7.35 -0.79 5.11
C ASP A 78 7.60 -0.84 3.61
N TYR A 79 6.87 -1.72 2.91
CA TYR A 79 6.87 -1.77 1.46
C TYR A 79 5.96 -0.67 0.91
N ALA A 80 6.51 0.20 0.07
CA ALA A 80 5.74 1.30 -0.53
C ALA A 80 4.53 0.83 -1.35
N SER A 81 4.56 -0.37 -1.92
CA SER A 81 3.47 -1.01 -2.68
C SER A 81 3.68 -2.54 -2.79
N LEU A 82 3.42 -3.30 -1.72
CA LEU A 82 3.73 -4.74 -1.66
C LEU A 82 3.18 -5.54 -2.85
N TYR A 83 1.86 -5.61 -3.05
CA TYR A 83 1.28 -6.44 -4.12
C TYR A 83 1.64 -5.98 -5.54
N PRO A 84 1.60 -4.68 -5.88
CA PRO A 84 2.15 -4.23 -7.16
C PRO A 84 3.60 -4.64 -7.37
N SER A 85 4.44 -4.52 -6.34
CA SER A 85 5.85 -4.94 -6.41
C SER A 85 6.00 -6.44 -6.58
N SER A 86 5.21 -7.26 -5.89
CA SER A 86 5.19 -8.73 -6.06
C SER A 86 4.85 -9.13 -7.49
N MET A 87 3.84 -8.50 -8.08
CA MET A 87 3.42 -8.81 -9.46
C MET A 87 4.49 -8.39 -10.47
N ILE A 88 5.16 -7.25 -10.23
CA ILE A 88 6.25 -6.78 -11.08
C ILE A 88 7.48 -7.69 -10.97
N SER A 89 7.87 -8.11 -9.76
CA SER A 89 9.09 -8.89 -9.55
C SER A 89 9.01 -10.23 -10.28
N GLU A 90 7.93 -10.97 -10.07
CA GLU A 90 7.77 -12.33 -10.61
C GLU A 90 7.04 -12.38 -11.96
N ASN A 91 6.76 -11.22 -12.56
CA ASN A 91 6.08 -11.08 -13.84
C ASN A 91 4.67 -11.72 -13.85
N LEU A 92 3.87 -11.47 -12.82
CA LEU A 92 2.56 -12.10 -12.62
C LEU A 92 1.49 -11.43 -13.49
N SER A 93 0.97 -12.15 -14.49
CA SER A 93 -0.08 -11.67 -15.40
C SER A 93 -0.83 -12.83 -16.06
N HIS A 94 -1.97 -12.52 -16.71
CA HIS A 94 -2.73 -13.50 -17.50
C HIS A 94 -1.96 -14.01 -18.73
N ASP A 95 -1.12 -13.16 -19.32
CA ASP A 95 -0.31 -13.45 -20.50
C ASP A 95 1.04 -14.11 -20.17
N SER A 96 1.40 -14.25 -18.89
CA SER A 96 2.61 -14.95 -18.46
C SER A 96 2.36 -16.30 -17.80
N ILE A 97 1.17 -16.53 -17.23
CA ILE A 97 0.84 -17.80 -16.59
C ILE A 97 0.70 -18.93 -17.63
N VAL A 98 1.41 -20.04 -17.39
CA VAL A 98 1.37 -21.24 -18.23
C VAL A 98 0.22 -22.12 -17.78
N MET A 99 -0.88 -22.07 -18.52
CA MET A 99 -2.07 -22.90 -18.25
C MET A 99 -2.00 -24.29 -18.88
N ASP A 100 -1.34 -24.39 -20.03
CA ASP A 100 -1.20 -25.65 -20.76
C ASP A 100 0.22 -26.21 -20.58
N PRO A 101 0.37 -27.45 -20.06
CA PRO A 101 1.66 -28.08 -19.84
C PRO A 101 2.57 -28.11 -21.07
N GLN A 102 2.02 -28.11 -22.29
CA GLN A 102 2.82 -28.13 -23.53
C GLN A 102 3.76 -26.92 -23.65
N TYR A 103 3.40 -25.77 -23.05
CA TYR A 103 4.20 -24.55 -23.05
C TYR A 103 5.07 -24.40 -21.80
N GLY A 104 5.17 -25.43 -20.96
CA GLY A 104 5.92 -25.40 -19.70
C GLY A 104 7.43 -25.50 -19.85
N SER A 105 7.96 -25.76 -21.04
CA SER A 105 9.40 -25.95 -21.29
C SER A 105 9.82 -25.52 -22.70
N VAL A 106 9.34 -24.36 -23.14
CA VAL A 106 9.71 -23.81 -24.45
C VAL A 106 11.19 -23.39 -24.43
N PRO A 107 12.03 -23.85 -25.38
CA PRO A 107 13.44 -23.46 -25.43
C PRO A 107 13.61 -21.94 -25.52
N GLY A 108 14.52 -21.39 -24.72
CA GLY A 108 14.82 -19.95 -24.69
C GLY A 108 13.91 -19.11 -23.81
N VAL A 109 12.88 -19.71 -23.18
CA VAL A 109 12.01 -19.02 -22.21
C VAL A 109 12.43 -19.41 -20.80
N THR A 110 12.56 -18.41 -19.92
CA THR A 110 12.78 -18.64 -18.49
C THR A 110 11.45 -18.67 -17.77
N TYR A 111 11.34 -19.47 -16.71
CA TYR A 111 10.11 -19.63 -15.95
C TYR A 111 10.35 -19.44 -14.45
N VAL A 112 9.33 -18.97 -13.75
CA VAL A 112 9.28 -18.91 -12.29
C VAL A 112 8.07 -19.72 -11.83
N ASP A 113 8.30 -20.62 -10.87
CA ASP A 113 7.25 -21.42 -10.26
C ASP A 113 6.90 -20.84 -8.89
N ILE A 114 5.62 -20.51 -8.69
CA ILE A 114 5.11 -20.00 -7.42
C ILE A 114 4.10 -21.00 -6.88
N ALA A 115 4.38 -21.49 -5.68
CA ALA A 115 3.48 -22.34 -4.94
C ALA A 115 2.65 -21.52 -3.95
N TYR A 116 1.36 -21.85 -3.84
CA TYR A 116 0.49 -21.34 -2.81
C TYR A 116 -0.35 -22.46 -2.20
N ASP A 117 -0.70 -22.29 -0.93
CA ASP A 117 -1.44 -23.28 -0.18
C ASP A 117 -2.94 -23.16 -0.40
N ILE A 118 -3.58 -24.31 -0.60
CA ILE A 118 -5.03 -24.46 -0.70
C ILE A 118 -5.54 -24.90 0.67
N TYR A 119 -6.47 -24.13 1.20
CA TYR A 119 -7.13 -24.38 2.47
C TYR A 119 -8.61 -24.66 2.23
N GLU A 120 -9.17 -25.60 2.96
CA GLU A 120 -10.60 -25.83 3.06
C GLU A 120 -11.11 -25.37 4.43
N GLY A 121 -12.37 -24.93 4.47
CA GLY A 121 -13.00 -24.39 5.68
C GLY A 121 -12.97 -22.86 5.78
N THR A 122 -13.69 -22.32 6.76
CA THR A 122 -13.87 -20.88 6.97
C THR A 122 -13.40 -20.45 8.36
N GLY A 123 -12.73 -19.30 8.44
CA GLY A 123 -12.22 -18.78 9.73
C GLY A 123 -11.22 -19.70 10.41
N SER A 124 -11.47 -20.03 11.68
CA SER A 124 -10.58 -20.78 12.58
C SER A 124 -10.48 -22.28 12.26
N SER A 125 -11.35 -22.81 11.39
CA SER A 125 -11.33 -24.21 10.96
C SER A 125 -10.62 -24.43 9.62
N LYS A 126 -9.89 -23.41 9.12
CA LYS A 126 -9.08 -23.54 7.90
C LYS A 126 -7.98 -24.58 8.10
N VAL A 127 -8.05 -25.67 7.35
CA VAL A 127 -7.01 -26.70 7.31
C VAL A 127 -6.34 -26.66 5.95
N LYS A 128 -5.00 -26.71 5.94
CA LYS A 128 -4.23 -26.85 4.70
C LYS A 128 -4.48 -28.23 4.11
N VAL A 129 -5.04 -28.28 2.91
CA VAL A 129 -5.41 -29.54 2.24
C VAL A 129 -4.46 -29.87 1.11
N ASN A 130 -3.97 -28.85 0.40
CA ASN A 130 -3.07 -29.05 -0.74
C ASN A 130 -2.16 -27.83 -0.97
N THR A 131 -1.22 -27.96 -1.89
CA THR A 131 -0.40 -26.86 -2.41
C THR A 131 -0.47 -26.90 -3.93
N ARG A 132 -0.78 -25.76 -4.55
CA ARG A 132 -0.80 -25.62 -6.01
C ARG A 132 0.37 -24.79 -6.47
N THR A 133 1.01 -25.24 -7.54
CA THR A 133 2.13 -24.53 -8.17
C THR A 133 1.68 -23.98 -9.51
N CYS A 134 1.91 -22.69 -9.72
CA CYS A 134 1.67 -22.01 -10.99
C CYS A 134 3.01 -21.60 -11.60
N ARG A 135 3.16 -21.87 -12.90
CA ARG A 135 4.35 -21.52 -13.67
C ARG A 135 4.11 -20.24 -14.45
N PHE A 136 5.05 -19.29 -14.38
CA PHE A 136 4.99 -18.01 -15.07
C PHE A 136 6.18 -17.84 -16.00
N ALA A 137 5.92 -17.65 -17.29
CA ALA A 137 6.92 -17.31 -18.28
C ALA A 137 7.48 -15.91 -18.03
N GLN A 138 8.81 -15.81 -18.10
CA GLN A 138 9.55 -14.56 -18.01
C GLN A 138 9.87 -14.11 -19.43
N GLY A 139 9.65 -12.82 -19.72
CA GLY A 139 9.93 -12.29 -21.05
C GLY A 139 11.41 -12.39 -21.41
N ALA A 140 11.70 -12.70 -22.67
CA ALA A 140 13.05 -12.60 -23.21
C ALA A 140 13.61 -11.18 -22.94
N ASP A 141 14.89 -11.10 -22.57
CA ASP A 141 15.59 -9.84 -22.27
C ASP A 141 14.98 -9.00 -21.13
N GLY A 142 14.18 -9.61 -20.24
CA GLY A 142 13.56 -8.92 -19.11
C GLY A 142 12.26 -8.18 -19.46
N GLY A 143 11.68 -8.46 -20.64
CA GLY A 143 10.36 -7.96 -21.02
C GLY A 143 9.29 -8.34 -19.99
N LYS A 144 8.36 -7.41 -19.74
CA LYS A 144 7.29 -7.58 -18.74
C LYS A 144 5.93 -7.81 -19.40
N ALA A 145 5.13 -8.66 -18.77
CA ALA A 145 3.76 -8.97 -19.18
C ALA A 145 2.84 -7.74 -19.02
N VAL A 146 1.61 -7.82 -19.53
CA VAL A 146 0.67 -6.67 -19.57
C VAL A 146 0.46 -6.05 -18.20
N ILE A 147 0.09 -6.85 -17.19
CA ILE A 147 -0.23 -6.34 -15.85
C ILE A 147 1.01 -5.71 -15.16
N PRO A 148 2.18 -6.37 -15.11
CA PRO A 148 3.42 -5.76 -14.62
C PRO A 148 3.79 -4.44 -15.31
N ARG A 149 3.65 -4.34 -16.64
CA ARG A 149 3.90 -3.08 -17.37
C ARG A 149 2.96 -1.96 -16.94
N ILE A 150 1.66 -2.25 -16.85
CA ILE A 150 0.67 -1.28 -16.36
C ILE A 150 1.06 -0.80 -14.95
N LEU A 151 1.44 -1.71 -14.05
CA LEU A 151 1.84 -1.35 -12.69
C LEU A 151 3.13 -0.50 -12.67
N GLN A 152 4.13 -0.84 -13.50
CA GLN A 152 5.34 -0.04 -13.64
C GLN A 152 5.01 1.38 -14.10
N ASP A 153 4.14 1.52 -15.09
CA ASP A 153 3.70 2.82 -15.59
C ASP A 153 2.93 3.61 -14.52
N LEU A 154 1.97 2.99 -13.82
CA LEU A 154 1.23 3.65 -12.74
C LEU A 154 2.16 4.13 -11.61
N ILE A 155 3.14 3.32 -11.21
CA ILE A 155 4.12 3.68 -10.18
C ILE A 155 5.05 4.81 -10.68
N ALA A 156 5.52 4.73 -11.93
CA ALA A 156 6.36 5.75 -12.54
C ALA A 156 5.64 7.09 -12.64
N GLN A 157 4.40 7.08 -13.13
CA GLN A 157 3.57 8.28 -13.22
C GLN A 157 3.26 8.86 -11.84
N ARG A 158 2.94 8.02 -10.84
CA ARG A 158 2.77 8.46 -9.46
C ARG A 158 4.01 9.18 -8.93
N LYS A 159 5.21 8.63 -9.19
CA LYS A 159 6.48 9.24 -8.77
C LYS A 159 6.72 10.57 -9.49
N ALA A 160 6.43 10.65 -10.78
CA ALA A 160 6.53 11.88 -11.55
C ALA A 160 5.57 12.96 -11.02
N THR A 161 4.29 12.63 -10.81
CA THR A 161 3.28 13.56 -10.27
C THR A 161 3.67 14.10 -8.90
N ARG A 162 4.20 13.25 -8.01
CA ARG A 162 4.67 13.69 -6.68
C ARG A 162 5.81 14.70 -6.79
N LYS A 163 6.75 14.49 -7.72
CA LYS A 163 7.87 15.44 -7.94
C LYS A 163 7.40 16.75 -8.55
N MET A 164 6.38 16.72 -9.41
CA MET A 164 5.83 17.92 -10.03
C MET A 164 5.31 18.92 -8.99
N ALA A 165 4.71 18.45 -7.90
CA ALA A 165 4.21 19.32 -6.84
C ALA A 165 5.31 20.20 -6.20
N ASP A 166 6.56 19.75 -6.26
CA ASP A 166 7.73 20.43 -5.70
C ASP A 166 8.50 21.29 -6.73
N HIS A 167 8.05 21.34 -7.99
CA HIS A 167 8.73 22.12 -9.03
C HIS A 167 8.71 23.61 -8.70
N LYS A 168 9.82 24.28 -9.05
CA LYS A 168 9.99 25.72 -8.96
C LYS A 168 9.85 26.35 -10.33
N ARG A 169 9.37 27.59 -10.34
CA ARG A 169 9.39 28.48 -11.49
C ARG A 169 10.51 29.48 -11.28
N VAL A 170 11.48 29.48 -12.18
CA VAL A 170 12.59 30.43 -12.19
C VAL A 170 12.44 31.34 -13.40
N THR A 171 12.39 32.65 -13.15
CA THR A 171 12.38 33.67 -14.20
C THR A 171 13.78 34.22 -14.34
N PHE A 172 14.35 34.17 -15.55
CA PHE A 172 15.67 34.71 -15.86
C PHE A 172 15.57 36.10 -16.52
N GLY A 173 16.67 36.85 -16.47
CA GLY A 173 16.81 38.11 -17.20
C GLY A 173 16.47 37.94 -18.70
N GLY A 174 15.66 38.84 -19.24
CA GLY A 174 15.15 38.74 -20.62
C GLY A 174 13.83 37.98 -20.79
N GLY A 175 13.19 37.54 -19.69
CA GLY A 175 11.84 36.98 -19.70
C GLY A 175 11.76 35.47 -19.97
N ARG A 176 12.91 34.76 -19.98
CA ARG A 176 12.94 33.29 -20.06
C ARG A 176 12.40 32.70 -18.75
N ILE A 177 11.40 31.84 -18.84
CA ILE A 177 10.82 31.14 -17.68
C ILE A 177 11.14 29.66 -17.79
N VAL A 178 11.67 29.08 -16.72
CA VAL A 178 11.96 27.64 -16.62
C VAL A 178 11.19 27.07 -15.45
N VAL A 179 10.55 25.93 -15.68
CA VAL A 179 9.78 25.21 -14.65
C VAL A 179 10.35 23.81 -14.49
N GLY A 180 10.69 23.44 -13.26
CA GLY A 180 11.13 22.08 -12.96
C GLY A 180 11.75 21.92 -11.58
N PRO A 181 12.36 20.76 -11.29
CA PRO A 181 12.97 20.52 -9.99
C PRO A 181 14.21 21.40 -9.80
N LEU A 182 14.27 22.08 -8.66
CA LEU A 182 15.42 22.87 -8.21
C LEU A 182 16.20 22.06 -7.17
N SER A 183 17.48 21.79 -7.44
CA SER A 183 18.38 21.12 -6.50
C SER A 183 19.59 22.01 -6.22
N GLY A 184 19.63 22.60 -5.03
CA GLY A 184 20.62 23.63 -4.70
C GLY A 184 20.48 24.82 -5.66
N SER A 185 21.53 25.07 -6.44
CA SER A 185 21.59 26.16 -7.44
C SER A 185 21.28 25.71 -8.86
N ARG A 186 20.81 24.48 -9.10
CA ARG A 186 20.53 23.97 -10.45
C ARG A 186 19.05 23.69 -10.66
N ILE A 187 18.46 24.29 -11.69
CA ILE A 187 17.11 23.96 -12.16
C ILE A 187 17.21 23.06 -13.40
N THR A 188 16.45 21.97 -13.42
CA THR A 188 16.26 21.16 -14.64
C THR A 188 14.95 21.55 -15.29
N ASP A 189 14.95 21.96 -16.55
CA ASP A 189 13.74 22.26 -17.30
C ASP A 189 12.94 20.96 -17.52
N ALA A 190 11.70 20.93 -17.04
CA ALA A 190 10.84 19.75 -17.15
C ALA A 190 10.37 19.47 -18.60
N ALA A 191 10.41 20.45 -19.50
CA ALA A 191 10.00 20.31 -20.89
C ALA A 191 11.15 19.85 -21.79
N THR A 192 12.36 20.36 -21.56
CA THR A 192 13.53 20.09 -22.43
C THR A 192 14.57 19.16 -21.80
N GLY A 193 14.55 18.99 -20.49
CA GLY A 193 15.58 18.27 -19.74
C GLY A 193 16.90 19.04 -19.56
N GLU A 194 16.97 20.29 -20.04
CA GLU A 194 18.16 21.14 -19.92
C GLU A 194 18.40 21.53 -18.45
N VAL A 195 19.65 21.45 -17.99
CA VAL A 195 20.04 21.86 -16.64
C VAL A 195 20.69 23.24 -16.70
N LEU A 196 20.17 24.18 -15.92
CA LEU A 196 20.64 25.55 -15.84
C LEU A 196 21.10 25.87 -14.42
N ASP A 197 22.25 26.54 -14.30
CA ASP A 197 22.70 27.12 -13.05
C ASP A 197 21.93 28.42 -12.76
N VAL A 198 21.28 28.44 -11.61
CA VAL A 198 20.53 29.55 -11.03
C VAL A 198 21.48 30.30 -10.10
N THR A 199 22.38 31.10 -10.67
CA THR A 199 23.18 32.06 -9.91
C THR A 199 22.39 33.34 -9.66
N THR A 200 22.60 33.97 -8.50
CA THR A 200 21.93 35.20 -8.04
C THR A 200 22.08 36.42 -8.97
N ALA A 201 22.91 36.33 -10.02
CA ALA A 201 23.09 37.40 -11.00
C ALA A 201 22.07 37.35 -12.15
N ASP A 202 21.50 36.18 -12.48
CA ASP A 202 20.69 35.98 -13.70
C ASP A 202 19.22 35.63 -13.45
N ALA A 203 18.89 35.15 -12.25
CA ALA A 203 17.52 34.81 -11.86
C ALA A 203 16.82 36.04 -11.24
N THR A 204 15.75 36.49 -11.88
CA THR A 204 14.90 37.61 -11.43
C THR A 204 13.91 37.19 -10.34
N SER A 205 13.37 35.97 -10.40
CA SER A 205 12.51 35.44 -9.34
C SER A 205 12.54 33.91 -9.28
N ILE A 206 12.30 33.37 -8.07
CA ILE A 206 12.15 31.93 -7.82
C ILE A 206 10.88 31.75 -6.98
N GLU A 207 9.89 31.07 -7.55
CA GLU A 207 8.59 30.86 -6.94
C GLU A 207 8.16 29.39 -7.05
N ASP A 208 7.12 29.00 -6.30
CA ASP A 208 6.47 27.72 -6.54
C ASP A 208 5.82 27.71 -7.92
N ALA A 209 6.09 26.67 -8.71
CA ALA A 209 5.53 26.58 -10.06
C ALA A 209 4.00 26.46 -10.06
N TYR A 210 3.45 25.90 -8.98
CA TYR A 210 2.07 25.50 -8.83
C TYR A 210 1.45 26.15 -7.58
N THR A 211 0.25 26.71 -7.75
CA THR A 211 -0.55 27.22 -6.63
C THR A 211 -1.06 26.09 -5.74
N ASP A 212 -1.55 26.40 -4.54
CA ASP A 212 -2.11 25.40 -3.62
C ASP A 212 -3.25 24.60 -4.25
N PHE A 213 -4.07 25.23 -5.09
CA PHE A 213 -5.10 24.53 -5.87
C PHE A 213 -4.50 23.50 -6.84
N HIS A 214 -3.45 23.87 -7.58
CA HIS A 214 -2.76 22.94 -8.48
C HIS A 214 -2.08 21.80 -7.71
N LYS A 215 -1.45 22.08 -6.57
CA LYS A 215 -0.87 21.05 -5.69
C LYS A 215 -1.94 20.07 -5.20
N ALA A 216 -3.10 20.55 -4.78
CA ALA A 216 -4.24 19.70 -4.40
C ALA A 216 -4.73 18.81 -5.57
N VAL A 217 -4.72 19.31 -6.80
CA VAL A 217 -5.05 18.52 -8.01
C VAL A 217 -4.00 17.42 -8.25
N LEU A 218 -2.71 17.75 -8.13
CA LEU A 218 -1.60 16.79 -8.28
C LEU A 218 -1.64 15.72 -7.16
N ASP A 219 -1.99 16.11 -5.94
CA ASP A 219 -2.19 15.18 -4.82
C ASP A 219 -3.36 14.22 -5.09
N GLY A 220 -4.47 14.73 -5.62
CA GLY A 220 -5.58 13.90 -6.08
C GLY A 220 -5.17 12.90 -7.16
N LEU A 221 -4.34 13.32 -8.12
CA LEU A 221 -3.86 12.49 -9.21
C LEU A 221 -2.88 11.40 -8.72
N GLN A 222 -1.91 11.72 -7.84
CA GLN A 222 -1.01 10.70 -7.29
C GLN A 222 -1.75 9.69 -6.41
N ALA A 223 -2.79 10.13 -5.68
CA ALA A 223 -3.67 9.25 -4.95
C ALA A 223 -4.44 8.32 -5.90
N ALA A 224 -4.93 8.84 -7.04
CA ALA A 224 -5.59 8.02 -8.06
C ALA A 224 -4.67 6.92 -8.60
N TYR A 225 -3.42 7.24 -8.95
CA TYR A 225 -2.45 6.22 -9.37
C TYR A 225 -2.22 5.14 -8.30
N LYS A 226 -2.08 5.54 -7.02
CA LYS A 226 -1.91 4.59 -5.91
C LYS A 226 -3.12 3.65 -5.79
N VAL A 227 -4.32 4.22 -5.78
CA VAL A 227 -5.57 3.45 -5.62
C VAL A 227 -5.76 2.50 -6.79
N THR A 228 -5.54 2.95 -8.03
CA THR A 228 -5.65 2.11 -9.23
C THR A 228 -4.64 0.95 -9.18
N ALA A 229 -3.38 1.21 -8.82
CA ALA A 229 -2.36 0.16 -8.71
C ALA A 229 -2.72 -0.90 -7.65
N ASN A 230 -3.17 -0.47 -6.47
CA ASN A 230 -3.59 -1.38 -5.41
C ASN A 230 -4.88 -2.14 -5.76
N SER A 231 -5.81 -1.49 -6.46
CA SER A 231 -7.08 -2.09 -6.88
C SER A 231 -6.91 -3.10 -8.01
N LEU A 232 -5.82 -3.05 -8.77
CA LEU A 232 -5.55 -3.97 -9.87
C LEU A 232 -5.46 -5.42 -9.36
N TYR A 233 -4.71 -5.66 -8.27
CA TYR A 233 -4.68 -6.97 -7.62
C TYR A 233 -6.07 -7.39 -7.12
N GLY A 234 -6.80 -6.48 -6.47
CA GLY A 234 -8.15 -6.77 -5.96
C GLY A 234 -9.13 -7.19 -7.05
N ALA A 235 -8.99 -6.62 -8.26
CA ALA A 235 -9.78 -7.01 -9.42
C ALA A 235 -9.51 -8.47 -9.86
N LEU A 236 -8.30 -8.99 -9.69
CA LEU A 236 -7.94 -10.37 -10.04
C LEU A 236 -8.55 -11.40 -9.08
N GLY A 237 -8.75 -11.01 -7.82
CA GLY A 237 -9.36 -11.86 -6.79
C GLY A 237 -10.89 -11.81 -6.77
N ALA A 238 -11.51 -10.84 -7.45
CA ALA A 238 -12.96 -10.65 -7.46
C ALA A 238 -13.64 -11.45 -8.58
N ARG A 239 -14.40 -12.50 -8.23
CA ARG A 239 -15.13 -13.37 -9.19
C ARG A 239 -16.03 -12.62 -10.18
N SER A 240 -16.58 -11.48 -9.76
CA SER A 240 -17.43 -10.64 -10.60
C SER A 240 -16.68 -9.79 -11.62
N ASN A 241 -15.35 -9.74 -11.55
CA ASN A 241 -14.52 -8.97 -12.46
C ASN A 241 -14.17 -9.80 -13.72
N PRO A 242 -14.23 -9.22 -14.93
CA PRO A 242 -13.79 -9.91 -16.14
C PRO A 242 -12.33 -10.38 -16.14
N LEU A 243 -11.47 -9.77 -15.31
CA LEU A 243 -10.06 -10.15 -15.16
C LEU A 243 -9.83 -11.20 -14.07
N TYR A 244 -10.88 -11.75 -13.48
CA TYR A 244 -10.76 -12.71 -12.39
C TYR A 244 -9.88 -13.90 -12.77
N LEU A 245 -8.84 -14.13 -11.97
CA LEU A 245 -8.01 -15.31 -12.04
C LEU A 245 -7.47 -15.62 -10.64
N LYS A 246 -8.15 -16.54 -9.94
CA LYS A 246 -7.85 -16.92 -8.55
C LYS A 246 -6.37 -17.25 -8.35
N ASP A 247 -5.82 -18.06 -9.25
CA ASP A 247 -4.44 -18.55 -9.17
C ASP A 247 -3.43 -17.40 -9.20
N LEU A 248 -3.71 -16.38 -10.02
CA LEU A 248 -2.88 -15.19 -10.12
C LEU A 248 -2.95 -14.33 -8.85
N ALA A 249 -4.14 -14.17 -8.27
CA ALA A 249 -4.31 -13.47 -7.00
C ALA A 249 -3.64 -14.22 -5.84
N ALA A 250 -3.75 -15.55 -5.80
CA ALA A 250 -3.12 -16.39 -4.77
C ALA A 250 -1.59 -16.41 -4.89
N CYS A 251 -1.04 -16.46 -6.11
CA CYS A 251 0.40 -16.33 -6.33
C CYS A 251 0.92 -14.95 -5.92
N THR A 252 0.13 -13.89 -6.14
CA THR A 252 0.48 -12.54 -5.71
C THR A 252 0.58 -12.43 -4.19
N THR A 253 -0.37 -13.01 -3.45
CA THR A 253 -0.31 -13.02 -1.98
C THR A 253 0.82 -13.90 -1.47
N ALA A 254 1.03 -15.09 -2.04
CA ALA A 254 2.14 -15.98 -1.67
C ALA A 254 3.51 -15.30 -1.85
N THR A 255 3.69 -14.62 -2.99
CA THR A 255 4.90 -13.82 -3.25
C THR A 255 5.05 -12.70 -2.22
N GLY A 256 3.96 -11.96 -1.92
CA GLY A 256 3.97 -10.92 -0.89
C GLY A 256 4.36 -11.45 0.50
N ARG A 257 3.86 -12.62 0.89
CA ARG A 257 4.25 -13.28 2.16
C ARG A 257 5.73 -13.65 2.15
N SER A 258 6.22 -14.21 1.04
CA SER A 258 7.64 -14.56 0.87
C SER A 258 8.55 -13.34 1.02
N LEU A 259 8.21 -12.21 0.40
CA LEU A 259 8.97 -10.96 0.50
C LEU A 259 9.05 -10.45 1.95
N ILE A 260 7.93 -10.47 2.70
CA ILE A 260 7.92 -10.08 4.11
C ILE A 260 8.84 -10.99 4.95
N LEU A 261 8.78 -12.31 4.71
CA LEU A 261 9.62 -13.28 5.41
C LEU A 261 11.11 -13.13 5.06
N GLN A 262 11.43 -12.86 3.80
CA GLN A 262 12.78 -12.56 3.35
C GLN A 262 13.31 -11.28 3.98
N ALA A 263 12.52 -10.20 4.02
CA ALA A 263 12.89 -8.96 4.67
C ALA A 263 13.15 -9.17 6.18
N LYS A 264 12.27 -9.93 6.85
CA LYS A 264 12.47 -10.34 8.25
C LYS A 264 13.80 -11.09 8.41
N ALA A 265 14.03 -12.13 7.62
CA ALA A 265 15.25 -12.94 7.71
C ALA A 265 16.52 -12.11 7.44
N PHE A 266 16.47 -11.23 6.45
CA PHE A 266 17.56 -10.31 6.11
C PHE A 266 17.90 -9.39 7.28
N VAL A 267 16.89 -8.73 7.86
CA VAL A 267 17.08 -7.83 9.01
C VAL A 267 17.65 -8.56 10.22
N GLN A 268 17.14 -9.77 10.50
CA GLN A 268 17.64 -10.60 11.60
C GLN A 268 19.09 -11.04 11.39
N LYS A 269 19.45 -11.43 10.15
CA LYS A 269 20.77 -11.95 9.82
C LYS A 269 21.84 -10.86 9.75
N GLU A 270 21.60 -9.80 8.98
CA GLU A 270 22.62 -8.80 8.67
C GLU A 270 22.81 -7.78 9.80
N PHE A 271 21.75 -7.53 10.59
CA PHE A 271 21.79 -6.52 11.66
C PHE A 271 21.66 -7.13 13.07
N GLY A 272 21.49 -8.45 13.19
CA GLY A 272 21.22 -9.09 14.48
C GLY A 272 19.94 -8.57 15.15
N ALA A 273 19.07 -7.92 14.39
CA ALA A 273 17.93 -7.19 14.93
C ALA A 273 16.76 -8.13 15.22
N ARG A 274 16.02 -7.83 16.28
CA ARG A 274 14.78 -8.55 16.61
C ARG A 274 13.61 -7.89 15.89
N VAL A 275 12.95 -8.63 15.01
CA VAL A 275 11.76 -8.13 14.30
C VAL A 275 10.56 -8.19 15.24
N ILE A 276 10.04 -7.01 15.53
CA ILE A 276 8.85 -6.79 16.36
C ILE A 276 7.76 -6.33 15.40
N TYR A 277 6.63 -7.04 15.38
CA TYR A 277 5.45 -6.62 14.63
C TYR A 277 4.47 -5.95 15.59
N GLY A 278 3.89 -4.83 15.18
CA GLY A 278 2.89 -4.11 15.96
C GLY A 278 2.18 -3.10 15.08
N ASP A 279 0.85 -3.22 15.02
CA ASP A 279 0.01 -2.23 14.36
C ASP A 279 -0.41 -1.15 15.38
N SER A 280 -0.63 0.07 14.90
CA SER A 280 -1.03 1.18 15.77
C SER A 280 -2.52 1.07 16.05
N VAL A 281 -2.89 1.16 17.33
CA VAL A 281 -4.29 1.16 17.78
C VAL A 281 -4.74 2.55 18.20
N ALA A 282 -6.04 2.79 18.13
CA ALA A 282 -6.61 4.06 18.55
C ALA A 282 -6.51 4.23 20.08
N GLY A 283 -6.41 5.48 20.54
CA GLY A 283 -6.28 5.79 21.96
C GLY A 283 -7.48 5.32 22.82
N TYR A 284 -8.67 5.22 22.24
CA TYR A 284 -9.87 4.73 22.91
C TYR A 284 -10.02 3.20 22.85
N THR A 285 -9.08 2.46 22.27
CA THR A 285 -9.14 0.99 22.25
C THR A 285 -9.18 0.47 23.69
N PRO A 286 -10.21 -0.31 24.06
CA PRO A 286 -10.34 -0.84 25.41
C PRO A 286 -9.32 -1.94 25.65
N VAL A 287 -8.70 -1.90 26.82
CA VAL A 287 -7.73 -2.89 27.30
C VAL A 287 -8.17 -3.31 28.70
N LEU A 288 -8.04 -4.60 29.02
CA LEU A 288 -8.24 -5.09 30.37
C LEU A 288 -7.00 -4.78 31.20
N LEU A 289 -7.15 -3.92 32.21
CA LEU A 289 -6.07 -3.40 33.03
C LEU A 289 -6.20 -3.87 34.47
N ARG A 290 -5.06 -4.00 35.16
CA ARG A 290 -4.96 -4.12 36.61
C ARG A 290 -4.12 -2.98 37.17
N ARG A 291 -4.65 -2.23 38.14
CA ARG A 291 -3.97 -1.11 38.80
C ARG A 291 -3.70 -1.46 40.26
N GLY A 292 -2.49 -1.14 40.74
CA GLY A 292 -2.12 -1.35 42.14
C GLY A 292 -2.17 -2.82 42.61
N GLY A 293 -2.14 -3.78 41.67
CA GLY A 293 -2.16 -5.23 41.93
C GLY A 293 -3.52 -5.84 42.26
N THR A 294 -4.59 -5.05 42.43
CA THR A 294 -5.91 -5.55 42.87
C THR A 294 -7.10 -5.00 42.10
N ASP A 295 -7.02 -3.79 41.54
CA ASP A 295 -8.13 -3.16 40.83
C ASP A 295 -8.13 -3.55 39.36
N VAL A 296 -9.10 -4.39 38.96
CA VAL A 296 -9.23 -4.89 37.58
C VAL A 296 -10.34 -4.15 36.86
N VAL A 297 -10.01 -3.47 35.77
CA VAL A 297 -10.92 -2.59 35.03
C VAL A 297 -10.72 -2.72 33.52
N TYR A 298 -11.82 -2.67 32.76
CA TYR A 298 -11.76 -2.39 31.33
C TYR A 298 -11.67 -0.88 31.13
N ASP A 299 -10.56 -0.40 30.59
CA ASP A 299 -10.34 1.03 30.36
C ASP A 299 -9.64 1.27 29.02
N THR A 300 -9.57 2.51 28.56
CA THR A 300 -8.93 2.82 27.27
C THR A 300 -7.42 3.05 27.42
N ILE A 301 -6.67 2.94 26.33
CA ILE A 301 -5.22 3.27 26.31
C ILE A 301 -4.97 4.72 26.74
N GLU A 302 -5.84 5.66 26.36
CA GLU A 302 -5.76 7.06 26.81
C GLU A 302 -5.98 7.20 28.32
N ARG A 303 -6.98 6.49 28.87
CA ARG A 303 -7.29 6.55 30.30
C ARG A 303 -6.33 5.73 31.15
N MET A 304 -5.68 4.73 30.56
CA MET A 304 -4.56 3.99 31.16
C MET A 304 -3.44 4.96 31.58
N VAL A 305 -3.24 6.03 30.82
CA VAL A 305 -2.24 7.06 31.14
C VAL A 305 -2.67 7.95 32.31
N GLY A 306 -3.97 8.15 32.52
CA GLY A 306 -4.51 8.90 33.66
C GLY A 306 -3.93 10.33 33.73
N THR A 307 -3.32 10.68 34.87
CA THR A 307 -2.64 11.97 35.10
C THR A 307 -1.16 11.96 34.67
N GLY A 308 -0.72 10.90 34.00
CA GLY A 308 0.65 10.73 33.53
C GLY A 308 1.11 11.89 32.65
N ARG A 309 2.39 12.26 32.81
CA ARG A 309 2.99 13.36 32.06
C ARG A 309 3.51 12.86 30.72
N TRP A 310 2.90 13.33 29.63
CA TRP A 310 3.43 13.15 28.28
C TRP A 310 4.72 13.94 28.09
N THR A 311 5.75 13.26 27.60
CA THR A 311 7.06 13.84 27.29
C THR A 311 7.42 13.59 25.82
N PRO A 312 7.82 14.62 25.07
CA PRO A 312 8.27 14.46 23.68
C PRO A 312 9.52 13.57 23.55
N CYS A 313 9.54 12.66 22.58
CA CYS A 313 10.65 11.73 22.32
C CYS A 313 11.81 12.38 21.53
N LEU A 314 12.20 13.62 21.86
CA LEU A 314 13.16 14.42 21.07
C LEU A 314 14.58 13.84 21.01
N ALA A 315 14.97 13.04 22.01
CA ALA A 315 16.30 12.43 22.11
C ALA A 315 16.35 10.99 21.58
N GLU A 316 15.26 10.46 21.03
CA GLU A 316 15.17 9.10 20.50
C GLU A 316 15.16 9.14 18.95
N PRO A 317 16.28 8.82 18.26
CA PRO A 317 16.36 8.87 16.80
C PRO A 317 15.28 8.00 16.14
N GLY A 318 14.57 8.54 15.15
CA GLY A 318 13.45 7.87 14.46
C GLY A 318 12.09 7.97 15.18
N ARG A 319 12.01 8.71 16.29
CA ARG A 319 10.76 9.02 17.01
C ARG A 319 10.50 10.52 17.08
N GLU A 320 11.10 11.29 16.19
CA GLU A 320 10.89 12.72 16.06
C GLU A 320 9.39 12.99 15.78
N GLY A 321 8.71 13.66 16.71
CA GLY A 321 7.27 13.95 16.63
C GLY A 321 6.34 12.96 17.34
N LYS A 322 6.88 12.04 18.16
CA LYS A 322 6.10 11.17 19.07
C LYS A 322 6.17 11.68 20.52
N ASP A 323 5.13 11.38 21.29
CA ASP A 323 5.10 11.59 22.74
C ASP A 323 5.07 10.23 23.46
N ALA A 324 5.76 10.13 24.59
CA ALA A 324 5.67 8.98 25.47
C ALA A 324 5.17 9.38 26.86
N CYS A 325 4.47 8.48 27.55
CA CYS A 325 4.17 8.60 28.96
C CYS A 325 4.65 7.35 29.70
N GLU A 326 5.44 7.55 30.76
CA GLU A 326 5.83 6.48 31.67
C GLU A 326 4.72 6.18 32.68
N LEU A 327 4.52 4.91 32.97
CA LEU A 327 3.50 4.36 33.86
C LEU A 327 4.16 3.49 34.93
N ARG A 328 3.56 3.49 36.13
CA ARG A 328 3.97 2.64 37.26
C ARG A 328 2.75 2.00 37.87
N GLY A 329 2.86 0.71 38.22
CA GLY A 329 1.80 -0.02 38.91
C GLY A 329 0.54 -0.28 38.07
N VAL A 330 0.67 -0.26 36.74
CA VAL A 330 -0.37 -0.65 35.78
C VAL A 330 0.07 -1.95 35.13
N GLU A 331 -0.85 -2.88 34.93
CA GLU A 331 -0.66 -4.14 34.21
C GLU A 331 -1.80 -4.33 33.20
N ALA A 332 -1.55 -5.05 32.12
CA ALA A 332 -2.56 -5.45 31.14
C ALA A 332 -2.67 -6.98 31.09
N TRP A 333 -3.87 -7.48 30.82
CA TRP A 333 -4.09 -8.92 30.65
C TRP A 333 -3.56 -9.39 29.29
N THR A 334 -2.70 -10.39 29.31
CA THR A 334 -2.04 -11.00 28.14
C THR A 334 -2.14 -12.53 28.23
N GLU A 335 -1.65 -13.24 27.21
CA GLU A 335 -1.53 -14.71 27.24
C GLU A 335 -0.67 -15.24 28.41
N ALA A 336 0.27 -14.43 28.90
CA ALA A 336 1.10 -14.75 30.07
C ALA A 336 0.47 -14.31 31.40
N GLY A 337 -0.79 -13.87 31.39
CA GLY A 337 -1.49 -13.28 32.54
C GLY A 337 -1.28 -11.77 32.66
N TRP A 338 -1.26 -11.26 33.89
CA TRP A 338 -1.07 -9.84 34.17
C TRP A 338 0.38 -9.41 33.91
N THR A 339 0.56 -8.54 32.93
CA THR A 339 1.88 -8.07 32.48
C THR A 339 2.01 -6.57 32.71
N PRO A 340 3.07 -6.08 33.41
CA PRO A 340 3.27 -4.66 33.67
C PRO A 340 3.30 -3.77 32.43
N VAL A 341 2.59 -2.65 32.51
CA VAL A 341 2.61 -1.55 31.53
C VAL A 341 3.47 -0.40 32.06
N HIS A 342 4.64 -0.22 31.46
CA HIS A 342 5.61 0.81 31.84
C HIS A 342 5.55 2.08 31.00
N ARG A 343 5.12 2.01 29.74
CA ARG A 343 5.15 3.15 28.84
C ARG A 343 4.05 3.05 27.79
N VAL A 344 3.47 4.20 27.45
CA VAL A 344 2.60 4.38 26.28
C VAL A 344 3.27 5.35 25.34
N ILE A 345 3.33 5.03 24.05
CA ILE A 345 3.84 5.94 23.02
C ILE A 345 2.68 6.28 22.10
N ARG A 346 2.48 7.57 21.83
CA ARG A 346 1.50 8.07 20.87
C ARG A 346 2.18 8.89 19.79
N HIS A 347 1.54 8.94 18.64
CA HIS A 347 1.93 9.84 17.56
C HIS A 347 0.68 10.46 16.96
N ALA A 348 0.80 11.69 16.46
CA ALA A 348 -0.26 12.26 15.65
C ALA A 348 -0.40 11.46 14.35
N LEU A 349 -1.62 11.37 13.82
CA LEU A 349 -1.83 10.94 12.45
C LEU A 349 -0.98 11.81 11.52
N ALA A 350 -0.38 11.20 10.49
CA ALA A 350 0.38 11.96 9.50
C ALA A 350 -0.53 13.03 8.86
N LYS A 351 0.04 14.20 8.51
CA LYS A 351 -0.72 15.27 7.86
C LYS A 351 -1.48 14.72 6.64
N GLY A 352 -2.79 14.88 6.64
CA GLY A 352 -3.69 14.41 5.58
C GLY A 352 -4.28 13.01 5.79
N LYS A 353 -3.99 12.33 6.91
CA LYS A 353 -4.68 11.09 7.30
C LYS A 353 -5.80 11.35 8.29
N ALA A 354 -6.95 10.74 8.07
CA ALA A 354 -8.08 10.75 9.00
C ALA A 354 -8.28 9.37 9.65
N MET A 355 -8.81 9.34 10.87
CA MET A 355 -9.45 8.15 11.43
C MET A 355 -10.92 8.16 11.03
N VAL A 356 -11.40 7.03 10.51
CA VAL A 356 -12.77 6.87 10.01
C VAL A 356 -13.45 5.75 10.77
N ARG A 357 -14.67 6.03 11.24
CA ARG A 357 -15.53 5.05 11.90
C ARG A 357 -16.42 4.36 10.88
N VAL A 358 -16.21 3.07 10.67
CA VAL A 358 -17.06 2.24 9.82
C VAL A 358 -18.10 1.55 10.69
N MET A 359 -19.37 1.87 10.46
CA MET A 359 -20.49 1.15 11.08
C MET A 359 -20.90 0.00 10.16
N THR A 360 -20.90 -1.22 10.69
CA THR A 360 -21.40 -2.42 10.03
C THR A 360 -22.68 -2.88 10.74
N SER A 361 -23.45 -3.77 10.10
CA SER A 361 -24.64 -4.37 10.73
C SER A 361 -24.35 -5.13 12.03
N MET A 362 -23.08 -5.53 12.24
CA MET A 362 -22.64 -6.37 13.36
C MET A 362 -21.72 -5.66 14.34
N GLY A 363 -21.39 -4.38 14.11
CA GLY A 363 -20.47 -3.66 14.99
C GLY A 363 -19.84 -2.42 14.36
N VAL A 364 -18.89 -1.85 15.09
CA VAL A 364 -18.19 -0.63 14.72
C VAL A 364 -16.70 -0.93 14.68
N VAL A 365 -16.02 -0.49 13.61
CA VAL A 365 -14.56 -0.53 13.52
C VAL A 365 -14.04 0.85 13.15
N ASP A 366 -13.03 1.30 13.87
CA ASP A 366 -12.34 2.52 13.55
C ASP A 366 -11.00 2.20 12.89
N VAL A 367 -10.76 2.77 11.72
CA VAL A 367 -9.58 2.52 10.89
C VAL A 367 -9.04 3.83 10.36
N THR A 368 -7.75 3.89 10.03
CA THR A 368 -7.24 5.03 9.28
C THR A 368 -7.80 5.01 7.86
N ASP A 369 -7.96 6.18 7.25
CA ASP A 369 -8.52 6.35 5.90
C ASP A 369 -7.81 5.51 4.82
N ASP A 370 -6.50 5.27 4.97
CA ASP A 370 -5.71 4.40 4.10
C ASP A 370 -5.89 2.90 4.33
N HIS A 371 -6.49 2.51 5.45
CA HIS A 371 -6.94 1.14 5.76
C HIS A 371 -8.46 0.99 5.75
N SER A 372 -9.18 2.07 5.43
CA SER A 372 -10.64 2.07 5.24
C SER A 372 -10.98 1.77 3.79
N LEU A 373 -12.09 1.05 3.57
CA LEU A 373 -12.70 0.95 2.25
C LEU A 373 -13.54 2.21 1.92
N LEU A 374 -13.51 3.24 2.77
CA LEU A 374 -14.37 4.41 2.64
C LEU A 374 -13.68 5.55 1.88
N ARG A 375 -14.49 6.31 1.14
CA ARG A 375 -14.12 7.54 0.47
C ARG A 375 -14.02 8.71 1.47
N PRO A 376 -13.42 9.85 1.09
CA PRO A 376 -13.34 11.04 1.95
C PRO A 376 -14.69 11.64 2.38
N ASP A 377 -15.80 11.26 1.72
CA ASP A 377 -17.16 11.63 2.07
C ASP A 377 -17.85 10.62 3.02
N GLY A 378 -17.15 9.55 3.43
CA GLY A 378 -17.66 8.53 4.36
C GLY A 378 -18.43 7.39 3.69
N GLU A 379 -18.57 7.39 2.37
CA GLU A 379 -19.24 6.33 1.62
C GLU A 379 -18.28 5.15 1.31
N PRO A 380 -18.76 3.90 1.27
CA PRO A 380 -17.93 2.74 0.90
C PRO A 380 -17.41 2.69 -0.55
#